data_AF-A0A7Z9RYI8-F1
#
_entry.id   AF-A0A7Z9RYI8-F1
#
_cell.length_a   1.000
_cell.length_b   1.000
_cell.length_c   1.000
_cell.angle_alpha   90.00
_cell.angle_beta   90.00
_cell.angle_gamma   90.00
#
_symmetry.space_group_name_H-M   'P 1'
#
loop_
_entity.id
_entity.type
_entity.pdbx_description
1 polymer ?
#
loop_
_entity_poly.entity_id
_entity_poly.type
_entity_poly.pdbx_seq_one_letter_code
_entity_poly.pdbx_strand_id
1 'polypeptide(L)'
;MTSGDYSNPVVDEWRRFQNWYRTPNVDPGISIDTVTDSDMTHTVLQTALPGCATAYWRVRYRDRSLGWSDWSEEISFEVGNSSAGAMAPIPADGDQYVSFTQVLQWFPCDPADSYDVYLGLNPVLGASDFLGNQTATTHDPGALEILTTYFWRIDYRVGAQVIGGPTWSFTTDQEYPTEFTSEWRFGDASPADEVPLEASLGPSGLTPRGMLEEVEWGTGTSDGIEVPHIDGEPVDYIWLDNVYGTGRGLETFFNAPGNGGGGCCDVFHFTLIFDVFLDTSQTGLQALWQGNASNSNDAEFFMRCGDGAFWSAGDGYFAPGSWNLGEWVRVVERVDFQNDTSAVFVDGVKIMGDDQLGAPDWLYALGSGSPVWMLSDDGPDSDVSLVRCGAIAIVDGLMGDDAIAALGGPDAAGIFVDDPVELFVRSDANGGGQIDISDAVGMLSYQFGGGSTDCLDALDANDDGSIDISDPVYLLTFLFSGGAEPPAPFPACGEDPTADALDCVDQAACP
;
A
#
# COMPACT_ATOMS: atom_id res chain seq x y z
N MET A 1 -26.13 14.12 -14.26
CA MET A 1 -25.87 13.96 -12.83
C MET A 1 -26.61 15.07 -12.12
N THR A 2 -27.69 14.75 -11.41
CA THR A 2 -28.56 15.74 -10.75
C THR A 2 -28.75 15.28 -9.32
N SER A 3 -28.39 16.14 -8.36
CA SER A 3 -28.57 15.89 -6.92
C SER A 3 -29.96 15.35 -6.62
N GLY A 4 -30.03 14.27 -5.84
CA GLY A 4 -31.26 13.62 -5.42
C GLY A 4 -31.99 12.75 -6.44
N ASP A 5 -31.56 12.68 -7.71
CA ASP A 5 -32.15 11.81 -8.74
C ASP A 5 -31.25 10.62 -9.07
N TYR A 6 -31.57 9.48 -8.48
CA TYR A 6 -30.91 8.19 -8.69
C TYR A 6 -31.79 7.21 -9.47
N SER A 7 -32.76 7.69 -10.24
CA SER A 7 -33.64 6.82 -11.03
C SER A 7 -32.95 6.19 -12.25
N ASN A 8 -31.86 6.80 -12.71
CA ASN A 8 -30.99 6.33 -13.79
C ASN A 8 -29.54 6.72 -13.49
N PRO A 9 -28.88 6.05 -12.53
CA PRO A 9 -27.51 6.38 -12.14
C PRO A 9 -26.51 6.10 -13.27
N VAL A 10 -25.42 6.88 -13.31
CA VAL A 10 -24.31 6.66 -14.26
C VAL A 10 -23.60 5.35 -13.97
N VAL A 11 -23.46 5.04 -12.68
CA VAL A 11 -22.94 3.78 -12.16
C VAL A 11 -23.86 3.30 -11.04
N ASP A 12 -24.29 2.04 -11.11
CA ASP A 12 -25.00 1.33 -10.04
C ASP A 12 -24.30 -0.01 -9.84
N GLU A 13 -23.30 0.02 -8.98
CA GLU A 13 -22.50 -1.15 -8.65
C GLU A 13 -22.89 -1.67 -7.25
N TRP A 14 -22.87 -2.99 -7.13
CA TRP A 14 -23.10 -3.68 -5.88
C TRP A 14 -21.84 -4.50 -5.59
N ARG A 15 -21.22 -4.28 -4.44
CA ARG A 15 -20.10 -5.09 -3.96
C ARG A 15 -20.59 -6.04 -2.86
N ARG A 16 -20.09 -7.29 -2.94
CA ARG A 16 -20.41 -8.54 -2.21
C ARG A 16 -21.79 -9.22 -2.41
N PHE A 17 -21.75 -10.53 -2.74
CA PHE A 17 -22.74 -11.57 -2.38
C PHE A 17 -21.96 -12.89 -2.14
N GLN A 18 -22.08 -13.54 -0.97
CA GLN A 18 -23.07 -14.60 -0.79
C GLN A 18 -23.52 -14.83 0.66
N ASN A 19 -24.82 -15.02 0.84
CA ASN A 19 -25.40 -15.55 2.08
C ASN A 19 -25.11 -17.04 2.25
N TRP A 20 -24.50 -17.41 3.38
CA TRP A 20 -24.42 -18.80 3.80
C TRP A 20 -25.39 -19.08 4.95
N TYR A 21 -26.44 -19.86 4.68
CA TYR A 21 -27.31 -20.39 5.73
C TYR A 21 -26.66 -21.63 6.34
N ARG A 22 -26.17 -21.55 7.58
CA ARG A 22 -25.70 -22.73 8.34
C ARG A 22 -26.86 -23.36 9.14
N THR A 23 -27.06 -24.66 8.96
CA THR A 23 -27.85 -25.47 9.91
C THR A 23 -26.99 -25.82 11.14
N PRO A 24 -27.53 -25.87 12.37
CA PRO A 24 -26.73 -25.76 13.60
C PRO A 24 -25.70 -26.87 13.93
N ASN A 25 -25.55 -27.93 13.14
CA ASN A 25 -24.98 -29.19 13.66
C ASN A 25 -23.90 -29.90 12.82
N VAL A 26 -23.20 -29.27 11.86
CA VAL A 26 -22.26 -30.07 11.01
C VAL A 26 -20.93 -29.43 10.55
N ASP A 27 -20.44 -28.29 11.06
CA ASP A 27 -19.16 -27.77 10.55
C ASP A 27 -18.33 -26.98 11.60
N PRO A 28 -17.04 -27.30 11.83
CA PRO A 28 -16.19 -26.60 12.78
C PRO A 28 -15.71 -25.29 12.17
N GLY A 29 -16.54 -24.25 12.26
CA GLY A 29 -16.07 -22.89 12.54
C GLY A 29 -15.20 -22.11 11.54
N ILE A 30 -14.72 -22.68 10.44
CA ILE A 30 -13.88 -21.91 9.52
C ILE A 30 -14.77 -21.07 8.59
N SER A 31 -14.63 -19.75 8.68
CA SER A 31 -14.96 -18.83 7.60
C SER A 31 -13.74 -18.80 6.69
N ILE A 32 -13.89 -19.27 5.46
CA ILE A 32 -12.85 -19.11 4.44
C ILE A 32 -13.27 -17.87 3.66
N ASP A 33 -12.42 -16.84 3.64
CA ASP A 33 -12.63 -15.72 2.73
C ASP A 33 -12.38 -16.22 1.30
N THR A 34 -13.36 -16.03 0.43
CA THR A 34 -13.26 -16.39 -0.99
C THR A 34 -13.45 -15.15 -1.87
N VAL A 35 -13.36 -13.96 -1.29
CA VAL A 35 -13.56 -12.69 -1.98
C VAL A 35 -12.18 -12.14 -2.35
N THR A 36 -11.86 -12.18 -3.64
CA THR A 36 -10.63 -11.63 -4.24
C THR A 36 -10.65 -10.09 -4.37
N ASP A 37 -11.54 -9.40 -3.67
CA ASP A 37 -11.69 -7.94 -3.68
C ASP A 37 -11.88 -7.53 -2.22
N SER A 38 -10.75 -7.48 -1.50
CA SER A 38 -10.65 -7.40 -0.03
C SER A 38 -10.98 -6.01 0.53
N ASP A 39 -10.90 -4.97 -0.29
CA ASP A 39 -11.05 -3.60 0.17
C ASP A 39 -12.45 -3.02 -0.09
N MET A 40 -13.17 -2.67 0.99
CA MET A 40 -14.48 -1.99 0.89
C MET A 40 -14.39 -0.46 1.11
N THR A 41 -13.20 0.08 1.33
CA THR A 41 -12.94 1.50 1.62
C THR A 41 -12.66 2.30 0.35
N HIS A 42 -12.16 1.65 -0.71
CA HIS A 42 -12.06 2.22 -2.05
C HIS A 42 -12.81 1.37 -3.08
N THR A 43 -13.09 1.94 -4.25
CA THR A 43 -13.63 1.20 -5.40
C THR A 43 -13.16 1.86 -6.68
N VAL A 44 -12.65 1.06 -7.62
CA VAL A 44 -12.40 1.51 -8.99
C VAL A 44 -13.69 1.36 -9.78
N LEU A 45 -14.19 2.46 -10.32
CA LEU A 45 -15.37 2.44 -11.18
C LEU A 45 -14.98 1.83 -12.53
N GLN A 46 -15.62 0.71 -12.89
CA GLN A 46 -15.40 0.07 -14.19
C GLN A 46 -15.95 0.92 -15.36
N THR A 47 -16.86 1.84 -15.03
CA THR A 47 -17.41 2.81 -15.98
C THR A 47 -16.81 4.17 -15.74
N ALA A 48 -16.13 4.71 -16.75
CA ALA A 48 -15.62 6.07 -16.71
C ALA A 48 -16.77 7.08 -16.47
N LEU A 49 -16.57 7.97 -15.51
CA LEU A 49 -17.51 9.07 -15.27
C LEU A 49 -17.34 10.16 -16.33
N PRO A 50 -18.43 10.86 -16.71
CA PRO A 50 -18.32 12.02 -17.58
C PRO A 50 -17.43 13.09 -16.95
N GLY A 51 -16.36 13.48 -17.66
CA GLY A 51 -15.47 14.57 -17.26
C GLY A 51 -16.17 15.92 -17.15
N CYS A 52 -15.60 16.78 -16.31
CA CYS A 52 -15.97 18.18 -16.08
C CYS A 52 -17.44 18.35 -15.69
N ALA A 53 -17.88 17.47 -14.80
CA ALA A 53 -19.22 17.44 -14.27
C ALA A 53 -19.21 17.04 -12.80
N THR A 54 -20.12 17.63 -12.03
CA THR A 54 -20.35 17.25 -10.63
C THR A 54 -21.01 15.86 -10.59
N ALA A 55 -20.32 14.89 -10.01
CA ALA A 55 -20.86 13.60 -9.65
C ALA A 55 -21.47 13.67 -8.25
N TYR A 56 -22.59 13.01 -8.06
CA TYR A 56 -23.26 12.85 -6.76
C TYR A 56 -23.30 11.37 -6.46
N TRP A 57 -22.90 10.99 -5.25
CA TRP A 57 -22.85 9.60 -4.84
C TRP A 57 -23.34 9.42 -3.41
N ARG A 58 -23.79 8.19 -3.14
CA ARG A 58 -24.27 7.72 -1.85
C ARG A 58 -24.10 6.21 -1.79
N VAL A 59 -23.94 5.68 -0.59
CA VAL A 59 -23.76 4.25 -0.35
C VAL A 59 -24.79 3.74 0.66
N ARG A 60 -25.03 2.43 0.66
CA ARG A 60 -25.77 1.74 1.72
C ARG A 60 -25.28 0.30 1.81
N TYR A 61 -25.45 -0.32 2.96
CA TYR A 61 -25.03 -1.71 3.17
C TYR A 61 -26.23 -2.62 3.44
N ARG A 62 -26.01 -3.92 3.29
CA ARG A 62 -26.98 -4.95 3.70
C ARG A 62 -26.42 -5.73 4.87
N ASP A 63 -27.21 -5.83 5.93
CA ASP A 63 -26.77 -6.56 7.12
C ASP A 63 -27.01 -8.08 7.00
N ARG A 64 -26.52 -8.81 8.01
CA ARG A 64 -26.71 -10.26 8.18
C ARG A 64 -28.17 -10.72 8.27
N SER A 65 -29.12 -9.80 8.50
CA SER A 65 -30.55 -10.07 8.53
C SER A 65 -31.22 -9.88 7.16
N LEU A 66 -30.42 -9.57 6.14
CA LEU A 66 -30.84 -9.26 4.78
C LEU A 66 -31.63 -7.94 4.67
N GLY A 67 -31.55 -7.10 5.70
CA GLY A 67 -32.08 -5.74 5.73
C GLY A 67 -31.10 -4.78 5.07
N TRP A 68 -31.61 -3.88 4.24
CA TRP A 68 -30.83 -2.74 3.76
C TRP A 68 -30.81 -1.66 4.84
N SER A 69 -29.65 -1.04 5.04
CA SER A 69 -29.57 0.23 5.77
C SER A 69 -30.32 1.34 5.03
N ASP A 70 -30.53 2.45 5.73
CA ASP A 70 -30.79 3.72 5.06
C ASP A 70 -29.60 4.09 4.18
N TRP A 71 -29.85 4.92 3.16
CA TRP A 71 -28.77 5.51 2.36
C TRP A 71 -27.95 6.48 3.20
N SER A 72 -26.65 6.57 2.90
CA SER A 72 -25.78 7.63 3.41
C SER A 72 -26.30 9.02 3.04
N GLU A 73 -25.78 10.05 3.69
CA GLU A 73 -25.88 11.40 3.16
C GLU A 73 -25.29 11.44 1.75
N GLU A 74 -25.90 12.25 0.87
CA GLU A 74 -25.39 12.48 -0.47
C GLU A 74 -24.17 13.37 -0.39
N ILE A 75 -23.09 12.94 -1.04
CA ILE A 75 -21.87 13.72 -1.20
C ILE A 75 -21.56 13.87 -2.69
N SER A 76 -20.79 14.90 -3.04
CA SER A 76 -20.48 15.22 -4.43
C SER A 76 -19.00 15.49 -4.62
N PHE A 77 -18.50 15.17 -5.81
CA PHE A 77 -17.15 15.51 -6.26
C PHE A 77 -17.18 15.99 -7.71
N GLU A 78 -16.19 16.78 -8.11
CA GLU A 78 -16.04 17.24 -9.49
C GLU A 78 -15.19 16.23 -10.26
N VAL A 79 -15.74 15.64 -11.31
CA VAL A 79 -14.97 14.82 -12.25
C VAL A 79 -14.22 15.79 -13.16
N GLY A 80 -12.89 15.68 -13.27
CA GLY A 80 -12.11 16.43 -14.27
C GLY A 80 -11.91 17.94 -14.03
N ASN A 81 -12.37 18.51 -12.91
CA ASN A 81 -12.09 19.91 -12.55
C ASN A 81 -11.33 19.97 -11.22
N SER A 82 -10.11 19.42 -11.21
CA SER A 82 -9.13 19.72 -10.17
C SER A 82 -8.50 21.09 -10.44
N SER A 83 -7.73 21.62 -9.48
CA SER A 83 -6.92 22.84 -9.65
C SER A 83 -6.01 22.83 -10.89
N ALA A 84 -5.78 21.66 -11.51
CA ALA A 84 -4.97 21.46 -12.70
C ALA A 84 -5.71 21.71 -14.05
N GLY A 85 -7.02 21.96 -14.04
CA GLY A 85 -7.79 22.34 -15.24
C GLY A 85 -8.37 21.18 -16.06
N ALA A 86 -8.78 21.48 -17.31
CA ALA A 86 -9.61 20.63 -18.19
C ALA A 86 -9.01 19.28 -18.66
N MET A 87 -7.86 18.89 -18.11
CA MET A 87 -7.10 17.70 -18.43
C MET A 87 -6.43 17.19 -17.15
N ALA A 88 -7.21 16.93 -16.09
CA ALA A 88 -6.69 16.52 -14.79
C ALA A 88 -5.59 15.46 -14.96
N PRO A 89 -4.33 15.76 -14.60
CA PRO A 89 -3.20 14.86 -14.82
C PRO A 89 -3.07 13.87 -13.64
N ILE A 90 -2.65 12.65 -13.94
CA ILE A 90 -2.12 11.69 -12.99
C ILE A 90 -0.72 11.29 -13.50
N PRO A 91 0.35 11.54 -12.73
CA PRO A 91 0.37 12.25 -11.45
C PRO A 91 -0.15 13.68 -11.54
N ALA A 92 -0.69 14.20 -10.45
CA ALA A 92 -1.12 15.58 -10.37
C ALA A 92 0.09 16.53 -10.42
N ASP A 93 -0.17 17.80 -10.76
CA ASP A 93 0.89 18.79 -10.93
C ASP A 93 1.56 19.12 -9.59
N GLY A 94 2.85 18.82 -9.50
CA GLY A 94 3.69 19.03 -8.33
C GLY A 94 3.79 17.82 -7.40
N ASP A 95 3.16 16.69 -7.73
CA ASP A 95 3.17 15.49 -6.89
C ASP A 95 4.62 15.06 -6.56
N GLN A 96 4.81 14.66 -5.31
CA GLN A 96 6.06 14.10 -4.79
C GLN A 96 5.84 12.62 -4.45
N TYR A 97 6.91 11.84 -4.38
CA TYR A 97 6.87 10.42 -4.01
C TYR A 97 5.98 9.58 -4.95
N VAL A 98 6.01 9.92 -6.23
CA VAL A 98 5.29 9.19 -7.28
C VAL A 98 6.04 7.90 -7.60
N SER A 99 5.34 6.78 -7.80
CA SER A 99 6.00 5.54 -8.22
C SER A 99 6.92 5.74 -9.45
N PHE A 100 8.10 5.12 -9.44
CA PHE A 100 9.01 5.15 -10.58
C PHE A 100 8.54 4.25 -11.74
N THR A 101 7.44 3.49 -11.57
CA THR A 101 6.73 2.76 -12.63
C THR A 101 5.42 3.47 -13.04
N GLN A 102 5.28 4.75 -12.72
CA GLN A 102 4.05 5.51 -12.94
C GLN A 102 3.60 5.55 -14.41
N VAL A 103 2.37 5.07 -14.65
CA VAL A 103 1.63 5.28 -15.89
C VAL A 103 1.01 6.68 -15.90
N LEU A 104 1.33 7.51 -16.90
CA LEU A 104 0.75 8.84 -17.06
C LEU A 104 -0.70 8.72 -17.52
N GLN A 105 -1.63 9.43 -16.89
CA GLN A 105 -3.04 9.48 -17.29
C GLN A 105 -3.57 10.91 -17.35
N TRP A 106 -4.45 11.20 -18.30
CA TRP A 106 -5.07 12.53 -18.41
C TRP A 106 -6.55 12.41 -18.73
N PHE A 107 -7.37 13.26 -18.11
CA PHE A 107 -8.82 13.21 -18.25
C PHE A 107 -9.36 14.46 -18.95
N PRO A 108 -9.43 14.49 -20.30
CA PRO A 108 -9.86 15.67 -21.05
C PRO A 108 -11.38 15.90 -20.92
N CYS A 109 -11.82 17.13 -20.62
CA CYS A 109 -13.25 17.50 -20.64
C CYS A 109 -13.90 17.25 -22.00
N ASP A 110 -13.19 17.65 -23.06
CA ASP A 110 -13.60 17.54 -24.45
C ASP A 110 -12.59 16.63 -25.18
N PRO A 111 -12.96 15.38 -25.50
CA PRO A 111 -12.06 14.46 -26.18
C PRO A 111 -11.60 15.00 -27.53
N ALA A 112 -10.31 14.83 -27.81
CA ALA A 112 -9.67 15.22 -29.07
C ALA A 112 -9.61 14.02 -30.03
N ASP A 113 -9.19 14.24 -31.29
CA ASP A 113 -8.98 13.14 -32.23
C ASP A 113 -7.78 12.27 -31.83
N SER A 114 -6.75 12.88 -31.22
CA SER A 114 -5.56 12.23 -30.66
C SER A 114 -4.76 13.19 -29.78
N TYR A 115 -3.76 12.65 -29.09
CA TYR A 115 -2.92 13.31 -28.10
C TYR A 115 -1.44 13.08 -28.41
N ASP A 116 -0.65 14.15 -28.45
CA ASP A 116 0.81 14.12 -28.50
C ASP A 116 1.36 14.17 -27.06
N VAL A 117 2.11 13.14 -26.67
CA VAL A 117 2.63 12.98 -25.30
C VAL A 117 4.09 13.46 -25.24
N TYR A 118 4.40 14.26 -24.23
CA TYR A 118 5.75 14.76 -23.97
C TYR A 118 6.17 14.48 -22.53
N LEU A 119 7.41 14.03 -22.33
CA LEU A 119 8.05 13.84 -21.02
C LEU A 119 9.54 14.19 -21.11
N GLY A 120 10.03 14.98 -20.16
CA GLY A 120 11.44 15.33 -20.11
C GLY A 120 11.85 15.93 -18.77
N LEU A 121 13.14 16.22 -18.63
CA LEU A 121 13.74 16.73 -17.38
C LEU A 121 13.76 18.27 -17.29
N ASN A 122 13.12 18.96 -18.24
CA ASN A 122 13.09 20.42 -18.29
C ASN A 122 11.65 20.93 -18.48
N PRO A 123 11.27 22.05 -17.84
CA PRO A 123 9.91 22.60 -17.97
C PRO A 123 9.56 23.12 -19.38
N VAL A 124 10.57 23.29 -20.25
CA VAL A 124 10.39 23.69 -21.64
C VAL A 124 10.54 22.47 -22.55
N LEU A 125 9.43 21.75 -22.74
CA LEU A 125 9.38 20.52 -23.54
C LEU A 125 9.36 20.81 -25.04
N GLY A 126 10.24 20.12 -25.77
CA GLY A 126 10.45 20.26 -27.21
C GLY A 126 10.40 18.92 -27.96
N ALA A 127 10.96 18.91 -29.15
CA ALA A 127 10.90 17.74 -30.05
C ALA A 127 11.69 16.52 -29.54
N SER A 128 12.67 16.71 -28.66
CA SER A 128 13.43 15.62 -28.03
C SER A 128 12.63 14.88 -26.96
N ASP A 129 11.61 15.53 -26.40
CA ASP A 129 10.82 15.04 -25.28
C ASP A 129 9.53 14.37 -25.75
N PHE A 130 9.32 14.28 -27.08
CA PHE A 130 8.11 13.74 -27.69
C PHE A 130 8.13 12.21 -27.67
N LEU A 131 7.19 11.61 -26.95
CA LEU A 131 7.06 10.15 -26.80
C LEU A 131 6.19 9.53 -27.90
N GLY A 132 5.19 10.25 -28.41
CA GLY A 132 4.36 9.75 -29.50
C GLY A 132 2.98 10.40 -29.60
N ASN A 133 2.22 9.98 -30.62
CA ASN A 133 0.82 10.36 -30.80
C ASN A 133 -0.07 9.13 -30.61
N GLN A 134 -1.17 9.30 -29.86
CA GLN A 134 -2.08 8.21 -29.51
C GLN A 134 -3.52 8.68 -29.32
N THR A 135 -4.47 7.75 -29.34
CA THR A 135 -5.88 8.02 -29.04
C THR A 135 -6.25 7.69 -27.60
N ALA A 136 -5.49 6.80 -26.94
CA ALA A 136 -5.66 6.48 -25.53
C ALA A 136 -5.28 7.67 -24.65
N THR A 137 -5.86 7.72 -23.44
CA THR A 137 -5.62 8.76 -22.44
C THR A 137 -4.66 8.32 -21.33
N THR A 138 -3.88 7.27 -21.61
CA THR A 138 -2.87 6.68 -20.71
C THR A 138 -1.58 6.45 -21.49
N HIS A 139 -0.43 6.66 -20.87
CA HIS A 139 0.88 6.41 -21.48
C HIS A 139 1.84 5.88 -20.42
N ASP A 140 2.35 4.67 -20.64
CA ASP A 140 3.43 4.13 -19.83
C ASP A 140 4.77 4.62 -20.39
N PRO A 141 5.53 5.44 -19.63
CA PRO A 141 6.86 5.89 -20.04
C PRO A 141 7.96 4.82 -19.84
N GLY A 142 7.62 3.67 -19.24
CA GLY A 142 8.56 2.69 -18.70
C GLY A 142 9.19 3.14 -17.38
N ALA A 143 10.16 2.37 -16.88
CA ALA A 143 10.85 2.68 -15.63
C ALA A 143 11.51 4.06 -15.67
N LEU A 144 11.17 4.89 -14.68
CA LEU A 144 11.71 6.21 -14.45
C LEU A 144 12.87 6.14 -13.45
N GLU A 145 13.77 7.14 -13.50
CA GLU A 145 14.81 7.26 -12.50
C GLU A 145 14.18 7.68 -11.17
N ILE A 146 14.58 7.05 -10.06
CA ILE A 146 14.14 7.42 -8.71
C ILE A 146 14.59 8.84 -8.34
N LEU A 147 13.91 9.47 -7.37
CA LEU A 147 14.24 10.80 -6.83
C LEU A 147 14.45 11.89 -7.90
N THR A 148 13.72 11.81 -9.01
CA THR A 148 13.90 12.63 -10.21
C THR A 148 12.63 13.40 -10.54
N THR A 149 12.77 14.72 -10.71
CA THR A 149 11.66 15.56 -11.16
C THR A 149 11.52 15.51 -12.68
N TYR A 150 10.37 15.04 -13.15
CA TYR A 150 9.98 15.03 -14.55
C TYR A 150 8.97 16.15 -14.84
N PHE A 151 8.99 16.63 -16.08
CA PHE A 151 8.03 17.57 -16.63
C PHE A 151 7.33 16.90 -17.81
N TRP A 152 6.01 17.01 -17.86
CA TRP A 152 5.22 16.38 -18.91
C TRP A 152 4.08 17.27 -19.39
N ARG A 153 3.62 17.00 -20.62
CA ARG A 153 2.60 17.80 -21.30
C ARG A 153 1.86 16.94 -22.31
N ILE A 154 0.57 17.22 -22.47
CA ILE A 154 -0.26 16.62 -23.50
C ILE A 154 -0.75 17.70 -24.47
N ASP A 155 -0.40 17.58 -25.76
CA ASP A 155 -0.93 18.46 -26.81
C ASP A 155 -2.06 17.74 -27.55
N TYR A 156 -3.20 18.42 -27.76
CA TYR A 156 -4.39 17.80 -28.34
C TYR A 156 -4.57 18.15 -29.82
N ARG A 157 -5.04 17.16 -30.60
CA ARG A 157 -5.27 17.29 -32.03
C ARG A 157 -6.76 17.29 -32.35
N VAL A 158 -7.22 18.34 -33.03
CA VAL A 158 -8.60 18.45 -33.53
C VAL A 158 -8.56 18.83 -35.00
N GLY A 159 -8.87 17.87 -35.86
CA GLY A 159 -8.66 17.94 -37.29
C GLY A 159 -7.20 18.22 -37.63
N ALA A 160 -6.93 19.38 -38.24
CA ALA A 160 -5.57 19.81 -38.60
C ALA A 160 -4.90 20.69 -37.52
N GLN A 161 -5.60 21.03 -36.44
CA GLN A 161 -5.08 21.88 -35.38
C GLN A 161 -4.38 21.02 -34.32
N VAL A 162 -3.22 21.48 -33.86
CA VAL A 162 -2.54 21.00 -32.67
C VAL A 162 -2.58 22.13 -31.66
N ILE A 163 -3.07 21.87 -30.47
CA ILE A 163 -3.19 22.87 -29.42
C ILE A 163 -2.42 22.37 -28.20
N GLY A 164 -1.51 23.21 -27.71
CA GLY A 164 -0.63 22.85 -26.61
C GLY A 164 -1.34 22.84 -25.26
N GLY A 165 -1.05 21.82 -24.44
CA GLY A 165 -1.50 21.74 -23.06
C GLY A 165 -0.62 22.54 -22.08
N PRO A 166 -1.01 22.63 -20.80
CA PRO A 166 -0.12 23.07 -19.74
C PRO A 166 1.02 22.05 -19.52
N THR A 167 2.18 22.53 -19.07
CA THR A 167 3.26 21.65 -18.58
C THR A 167 3.04 21.40 -17.10
N TRP A 168 3.02 20.13 -16.71
CA TRP A 168 2.97 19.69 -15.33
C TRP A 168 4.32 19.09 -14.89
N SER A 169 4.49 18.89 -13.60
CA SER A 169 5.65 18.19 -13.05
C SER A 169 5.28 17.17 -11.97
N PHE A 170 6.13 16.19 -11.77
CA PHE A 170 6.11 15.31 -10.60
C PHE A 170 7.53 14.86 -10.25
N THR A 171 7.74 14.43 -9.01
CA THR A 171 9.00 13.85 -8.55
C THR A 171 8.79 12.39 -8.19
N THR A 172 9.58 11.51 -8.78
CA THR A 172 9.57 10.07 -8.46
C THR A 172 10.06 9.81 -7.05
N ASP A 173 9.51 8.76 -6.44
CA ASP A 173 9.92 8.23 -5.15
C ASP A 173 11.28 7.52 -5.23
N GLN A 174 11.70 6.93 -4.11
CA GLN A 174 12.84 6.03 -3.99
C GLN A 174 12.40 4.59 -3.74
N GLU A 175 13.36 3.67 -3.80
CA GLU A 175 13.16 2.28 -3.38
C GLU A 175 13.11 2.16 -1.85
N TYR A 176 12.25 1.27 -1.37
CA TYR A 176 12.16 0.84 0.01
C TYR A 176 12.35 -0.67 0.09
N PRO A 177 12.98 -1.19 1.17
CA PRO A 177 13.55 -0.45 2.30
C PRO A 177 14.81 0.34 1.92
N THR A 178 15.06 1.46 2.61
CA THR A 178 16.29 2.25 2.47
C THR A 178 17.48 1.61 3.24
N GLU A 179 18.70 2.13 3.05
CA GLU A 179 19.89 1.68 3.79
C GLU A 179 19.74 1.74 5.33
N PHE A 180 18.96 2.70 5.86
CA PHE A 180 18.75 2.88 7.30
C PHE A 180 17.39 2.42 7.80
N THR A 181 16.54 1.87 6.91
CA THR A 181 15.29 1.23 7.32
C THR A 181 15.61 0.06 8.24
N SER A 182 14.87 -0.05 9.35
CA SER A 182 15.01 -1.16 10.29
C SER A 182 13.68 -1.84 10.55
N GLU A 183 13.69 -3.15 10.74
CA GLU A 183 12.52 -3.98 10.99
C GLU A 183 12.79 -5.05 12.06
N TRP A 184 11.80 -5.33 12.91
CA TRP A 184 11.81 -6.42 13.89
C TRP A 184 10.60 -7.33 13.70
N ARG A 185 10.81 -8.65 13.73
CA ARG A 185 9.79 -9.71 13.52
C ARG A 185 9.66 -10.69 14.71
N PHE A 186 10.27 -10.36 15.84
CA PHE A 186 10.12 -11.00 17.16
C PHE A 186 10.27 -12.54 17.29
N GLY A 187 10.92 -13.21 16.34
CA GLY A 187 11.31 -14.63 16.42
C GLY A 187 12.53 -14.93 17.33
N ASP A 188 12.81 -14.06 18.29
CA ASP A 188 14.00 -14.12 19.14
C ASP A 188 14.04 -15.38 20.02
N ALA A 189 15.18 -16.09 20.02
CA ALA A 189 15.33 -17.34 20.76
C ALA A 189 15.47 -17.17 22.28
N SER A 190 15.79 -15.97 22.77
CA SER A 190 16.01 -15.68 24.21
C SER A 190 15.80 -14.19 24.52
N PRO A 191 14.58 -13.65 24.36
CA PRO A 191 14.27 -12.26 24.74
C PRO A 191 14.48 -12.07 26.25
N ALA A 192 14.91 -10.88 26.67
CA ALA A 192 15.06 -10.52 28.09
C ALA A 192 15.03 -8.99 28.26
N ASP A 193 14.65 -8.52 29.45
CA ASP A 193 14.68 -7.09 29.76
C ASP A 193 16.13 -6.57 29.68
N GLU A 194 16.30 -5.36 29.16
CA GLU A 194 17.58 -4.70 28.90
C GLU A 194 18.47 -5.36 27.83
N VAL A 195 18.00 -6.41 27.15
CA VAL A 195 18.70 -7.09 26.04
C VAL A 195 18.05 -6.69 24.71
N PRO A 196 18.83 -6.18 23.72
CA PRO A 196 18.27 -5.84 22.42
C PRO A 196 17.60 -7.04 21.74
N LEU A 197 16.46 -6.78 21.11
CA LEU A 197 15.80 -7.71 20.18
C LEU A 197 16.56 -7.68 18.85
N GLU A 198 16.69 -8.84 18.22
CA GLU A 198 17.38 -8.99 16.94
C GLU A 198 16.56 -8.31 15.83
N ALA A 199 17.18 -7.33 15.17
CA ALA A 199 16.59 -6.72 13.99
C ALA A 199 16.65 -7.71 12.82
N SER A 200 15.54 -7.89 12.12
CA SER A 200 15.47 -8.67 10.88
C SER A 200 16.06 -7.89 9.70
N LEU A 201 15.97 -6.56 9.77
CA LEU A 201 16.54 -5.62 8.80
C LEU A 201 17.11 -4.40 9.54
N GLY A 202 18.18 -3.83 8.99
CA GLY A 202 18.62 -2.48 9.34
C GLY A 202 19.51 -2.32 10.58
N PRO A 203 19.97 -1.08 10.83
CA PRO A 203 20.95 -0.79 11.88
C PRO A 203 20.36 -0.29 13.22
N SER A 204 19.07 0.01 13.30
CA SER A 204 18.46 0.49 14.55
C SER A 204 18.35 -0.65 15.56
N GLY A 205 18.39 -0.33 16.85
CA GLY A 205 18.20 -1.30 17.93
C GLY A 205 16.86 -1.09 18.61
N LEU A 206 16.21 -2.17 19.03
CA LEU A 206 14.97 -2.14 19.83
C LEU A 206 15.21 -2.94 21.10
N THR A 207 15.05 -2.33 22.27
CA THR A 207 15.37 -2.95 23.55
C THR A 207 14.20 -2.81 24.52
N PRO A 208 13.65 -3.92 25.05
CA PRO A 208 12.77 -3.89 26.20
C PRO A 208 13.47 -3.23 27.38
N ARG A 209 12.84 -2.22 27.98
CA ARG A 209 13.38 -1.49 29.13
C ARG A 209 12.37 -1.40 30.26
N GLY A 210 12.82 -1.67 31.48
CA GLY A 210 12.05 -1.40 32.70
C GLY A 210 10.73 -2.17 32.81
N MET A 211 10.61 -3.31 32.13
CA MET A 211 9.41 -4.15 32.11
C MET A 211 9.68 -5.53 32.72
N LEU A 212 8.69 -6.09 33.40
CA LEU A 212 8.75 -7.44 33.95
C LEU A 212 8.41 -8.47 32.86
N GLU A 213 9.42 -9.20 32.41
CA GLU A 213 9.27 -10.34 31.49
C GLU A 213 8.27 -11.39 32.04
N GLU A 214 7.44 -11.95 31.16
CA GLU A 214 6.35 -12.90 31.46
C GLU A 214 5.23 -12.36 32.37
N VAL A 215 5.21 -11.04 32.63
CA VAL A 215 4.18 -10.38 33.43
C VAL A 215 3.59 -9.18 32.69
N GLU A 216 4.44 -8.29 32.22
CA GLU A 216 4.07 -7.06 31.50
C GLU A 216 4.39 -7.17 30.02
N TRP A 217 5.33 -8.05 29.66
CA TRP A 217 5.67 -8.32 28.26
C TRP A 217 6.25 -9.72 28.08
N GLY A 218 6.30 -10.19 26.84
CA GLY A 218 6.99 -11.41 26.43
C GLY A 218 6.87 -11.62 24.92
N THR A 219 7.29 -12.79 24.43
CA THR A 219 7.07 -13.19 23.03
C THR A 219 6.10 -14.37 22.94
N GLY A 220 5.55 -14.61 21.75
CA GLY A 220 4.68 -15.74 21.47
C GLY A 220 4.58 -16.00 19.97
N THR A 221 3.92 -17.10 19.62
CA THR A 221 3.58 -17.45 18.24
C THR A 221 2.07 -17.59 18.16
N SER A 222 1.45 -17.07 17.09
CA SER A 222 0.00 -17.16 16.93
C SER A 222 -0.46 -18.63 16.88
N ASP A 223 -1.63 -18.91 17.47
CA ASP A 223 -2.15 -20.28 17.66
C ASP A 223 -3.34 -20.60 16.76
N GLY A 224 -3.83 -19.63 16.00
CA GLY A 224 -4.99 -19.73 15.12
C GLY A 224 -6.33 -19.79 15.88
N ILE A 225 -6.34 -19.59 17.20
CA ILE A 225 -7.53 -19.67 18.06
C ILE A 225 -7.72 -18.40 18.88
N GLU A 226 -6.79 -18.11 19.78
CA GLU A 226 -6.80 -16.88 20.59
C GLU A 226 -6.15 -15.75 19.82
N VAL A 227 -5.01 -16.04 19.18
CA VAL A 227 -4.31 -15.14 18.28
C VAL A 227 -4.39 -15.75 16.88
N PRO A 228 -5.12 -15.15 15.94
CA PRO A 228 -5.25 -15.69 14.60
C PRO A 228 -3.89 -15.73 13.89
N HIS A 229 -3.75 -16.67 12.97
CA HIS A 229 -2.67 -16.65 11.98
C HIS A 229 -2.87 -15.48 11.02
N ILE A 230 -1.78 -15.01 10.39
CA ILE A 230 -1.84 -14.07 9.27
C ILE A 230 -1.82 -14.91 8.00
N ASP A 231 -2.84 -14.77 7.16
CA ASP A 231 -3.01 -15.55 5.91
C ASP A 231 -2.88 -17.07 6.07
N GLY A 232 -3.24 -17.57 7.25
CA GLY A 232 -3.17 -19.00 7.59
C GLY A 232 -1.81 -19.47 8.11
N GLU A 233 -0.80 -18.61 8.10
CA GLU A 233 0.54 -18.90 8.61
C GLU A 233 0.77 -18.35 10.03
N PRO A 234 1.46 -19.11 10.90
CA PRO A 234 1.83 -18.64 12.23
C PRO A 234 2.76 -17.43 12.14
N VAL A 235 2.53 -16.44 13.01
CA VAL A 235 3.36 -15.25 13.15
C VAL A 235 3.94 -15.21 14.56
N ASP A 236 5.24 -14.95 14.66
CA ASP A 236 5.91 -14.64 15.93
C ASP A 236 5.63 -13.18 16.30
N TYR A 237 5.33 -12.93 17.57
CA TYR A 237 4.95 -11.60 18.04
C TYR A 237 5.54 -11.30 19.41
N ILE A 238 5.74 -10.01 19.68
CA ILE A 238 5.92 -9.49 21.03
C ILE A 238 4.56 -9.07 21.59
N TRP A 239 4.33 -9.28 22.88
CA TRP A 239 3.15 -8.78 23.56
C TRP A 239 3.53 -7.86 24.72
N LEU A 240 2.80 -6.77 24.88
CA LEU A 240 2.90 -5.83 26.00
C LEU A 240 1.51 -5.67 26.62
N ASP A 241 1.38 -5.85 27.92
CA ASP A 241 0.12 -5.76 28.66
C ASP A 241 0.12 -4.56 29.61
N ASN A 242 -0.59 -3.49 29.23
CA ASN A 242 -0.73 -2.28 30.04
C ASN A 242 0.64 -1.69 30.48
N VAL A 243 1.60 -1.60 29.55
CA VAL A 243 2.94 -1.07 29.83
C VAL A 243 2.92 0.46 29.83
N TYR A 244 3.07 1.05 31.01
CA TYR A 244 3.15 2.51 31.18
C TYR A 244 4.24 2.95 32.16
N GLY A 245 4.71 4.19 32.03
CA GLY A 245 5.58 4.90 32.97
C GLY A 245 6.93 5.31 32.39
N THR A 246 7.55 6.28 33.06
CA THR A 246 8.86 6.85 32.67
C THR A 246 9.94 5.78 32.49
N GLY A 247 10.56 5.78 31.31
CA GLY A 247 11.66 4.89 30.96
C GLY A 247 11.27 3.42 30.80
N ARG A 248 10.01 3.14 30.45
CA ARG A 248 9.46 1.78 30.29
C ARG A 248 8.86 1.60 28.91
N GLY A 249 9.06 0.43 28.31
CA GLY A 249 8.54 0.11 26.98
C GLY A 249 9.61 -0.48 26.07
N LEU A 250 9.36 -0.45 24.76
CA LEU A 250 10.35 -0.82 23.75
C LEU A 250 11.13 0.43 23.35
N GLU A 251 12.35 0.56 23.86
CA GLU A 251 13.26 1.66 23.58
C GLU A 251 13.95 1.43 22.23
N THR A 252 13.87 2.40 21.33
CA THR A 252 14.65 2.40 20.08
C THR A 252 15.46 3.67 19.92
N PHE A 253 16.62 3.53 19.29
CA PHE A 253 17.40 4.66 18.79
C PHE A 253 17.35 4.61 17.28
N PHE A 254 16.79 5.67 16.69
CA PHE A 254 16.72 5.71 15.24
C PHE A 254 18.11 5.96 14.65
N ASN A 255 18.74 4.89 14.17
CA ASN A 255 20.13 4.90 13.70
C ASN A 255 20.27 5.36 12.24
N ALA A 256 19.42 6.30 11.82
CA ALA A 256 19.54 6.99 10.53
C ALA A 256 20.26 8.33 10.69
N PRO A 257 21.02 8.81 9.69
CA PRO A 257 21.49 10.19 9.65
C PRO A 257 20.31 11.16 9.72
N GLY A 258 20.47 12.30 10.37
CA GLY A 258 19.45 13.35 10.31
C GLY A 258 19.18 13.78 8.85
N ASN A 259 17.90 13.87 8.47
CA ASN A 259 17.47 14.00 7.07
C ASN A 259 16.82 15.35 6.71
N GLY A 260 16.89 16.38 7.58
CA GLY A 260 16.30 17.70 7.29
C GLY A 260 17.22 18.91 7.38
N GLY A 261 18.52 18.74 7.14
CA GLY A 261 19.43 19.85 6.85
C GLY A 261 19.74 20.84 8.00
N GLY A 262 19.12 20.69 9.18
CA GLY A 262 19.31 21.54 10.37
C GLY A 262 20.43 21.12 11.33
N GLY A 263 20.93 19.88 11.23
CA GLY A 263 21.93 19.32 12.14
C GLY A 263 22.24 17.85 11.84
N CYS A 264 23.09 17.22 12.66
CA CYS A 264 23.46 15.80 12.52
C CYS A 264 22.37 14.80 12.93
N CYS A 265 21.36 15.28 13.65
CA CYS A 265 20.74 14.50 14.70
C CYS A 265 19.21 14.68 14.79
N ASP A 266 18.60 15.40 13.85
CA ASP A 266 17.14 15.62 13.78
C ASP A 266 16.56 14.81 12.62
N VAL A 267 15.49 14.06 12.88
CA VAL A 267 14.72 13.35 11.85
C VAL A 267 13.57 14.25 11.46
N PHE A 268 13.65 14.82 10.27
CA PHE A 268 12.59 15.68 9.76
C PHE A 268 11.49 14.86 9.13
N HIS A 269 11.81 13.71 8.52
CA HIS A 269 10.79 12.89 7.91
C HIS A 269 11.01 11.41 8.17
N PHE A 270 9.95 10.66 8.41
CA PHE A 270 10.03 9.22 8.64
C PHE A 270 8.68 8.56 8.36
N THR A 271 8.73 7.24 8.23
CA THR A 271 7.53 6.40 8.17
C THR A 271 7.67 5.29 9.23
N LEU A 272 6.69 5.20 10.13
CA LEU A 272 6.58 4.14 11.13
C LEU A 272 5.51 3.15 10.69
N ILE A 273 5.80 1.87 10.82
CA ILE A 273 4.92 0.79 10.37
C ILE A 273 4.79 -0.24 11.49
N PHE A 274 3.56 -0.64 11.80
CA PHE A 274 3.26 -1.59 12.87
C PHE A 274 2.26 -2.63 12.38
N ASP A 275 2.61 -3.90 12.55
CA ASP A 275 1.65 -5.00 12.42
C ASP A 275 1.17 -5.38 13.81
N VAL A 276 -0.08 -5.03 14.14
CA VAL A 276 -0.62 -5.16 15.50
C VAL A 276 -1.91 -5.93 15.54
N PHE A 277 -2.15 -6.57 16.68
CA PHE A 277 -3.37 -7.28 17.00
C PHE A 277 -3.84 -6.89 18.40
N LEU A 278 -5.10 -6.47 18.48
CA LEU A 278 -5.77 -6.00 19.70
C LEU A 278 -7.01 -6.86 19.98
N ASP A 279 -7.14 -7.35 21.22
CA ASP A 279 -8.18 -8.32 21.58
C ASP A 279 -9.59 -7.71 21.56
N THR A 280 -10.59 -8.50 21.15
CA THR A 280 -12.01 -8.10 21.09
C THR A 280 -12.63 -7.60 22.40
N SER A 281 -11.98 -7.85 23.54
CA SER A 281 -12.43 -7.37 24.85
C SER A 281 -11.96 -5.95 25.20
N GLN A 282 -11.07 -5.36 24.40
CA GLN A 282 -10.45 -4.09 24.72
C GLN A 282 -11.37 -2.91 24.42
N THR A 283 -11.26 -1.86 25.24
CA THR A 283 -12.07 -0.64 25.11
C THR A 283 -11.27 0.64 25.32
N GLY A 284 -10.00 0.52 25.73
CA GLY A 284 -9.12 1.66 26.02
C GLY A 284 -8.41 2.18 24.76
N LEU A 285 -7.33 2.90 24.99
CA LEU A 285 -6.37 3.25 23.96
C LEU A 285 -5.21 2.25 23.96
N GLN A 286 -4.46 2.28 22.87
CA GLN A 286 -3.16 1.66 22.76
C GLN A 286 -2.20 2.65 22.09
N ALA A 287 -1.19 3.10 22.82
CA ALA A 287 -0.10 3.89 22.25
C ALA A 287 0.68 3.05 21.22
N LEU A 288 1.04 3.65 20.09
CA LEU A 288 1.91 3.03 19.08
C LEU A 288 3.35 3.52 19.23
N TRP A 289 3.56 4.84 19.33
CA TRP A 289 4.89 5.39 19.57
C TRP A 289 4.86 6.72 20.32
N GLN A 290 6.00 7.00 20.97
CA GLN A 290 6.26 8.25 21.64
C GLN A 290 7.71 8.76 21.42
N GLY A 291 7.83 10.01 20.97
CA GLY A 291 9.06 10.77 20.76
C GLY A 291 9.67 11.38 22.04
N ASN A 292 8.95 11.46 23.15
CA ASN A 292 9.53 11.91 24.42
C ASN A 292 10.60 10.94 24.92
N ALA A 293 11.85 11.40 24.96
CA ALA A 293 13.01 10.60 25.36
C ALA A 293 12.90 9.92 26.74
N SER A 294 12.05 10.40 27.64
CA SER A 294 11.85 9.81 28.97
C SER A 294 10.57 8.97 29.09
N ASN A 295 9.75 8.87 28.04
CA ASN A 295 8.39 8.32 28.10
C ASN A 295 7.59 8.92 29.27
N SER A 296 7.51 10.26 29.33
CA SER A 296 7.06 11.00 30.53
C SER A 296 5.92 11.99 30.28
N ASN A 297 5.31 11.93 29.10
CA ASN A 297 4.05 12.59 28.73
C ASN A 297 3.24 11.63 27.87
N ASP A 298 2.07 12.08 27.42
CA ASP A 298 1.21 11.33 26.51
C ASP A 298 1.94 11.03 25.19
N ALA A 299 1.78 9.81 24.68
CA ALA A 299 2.31 9.37 23.39
C ALA A 299 1.81 10.22 22.21
N GLU A 300 2.56 10.18 21.11
CA GLU A 300 2.24 10.99 19.93
C GLU A 300 1.10 10.38 19.11
N PHE A 301 0.99 9.05 19.09
CA PHE A 301 0.02 8.35 18.25
C PHE A 301 -0.61 7.15 18.97
N PHE A 302 -1.95 7.10 18.97
CA PHE A 302 -2.72 6.04 19.62
C PHE A 302 -3.77 5.42 18.68
N MET A 303 -4.02 4.14 18.91
CA MET A 303 -5.20 3.41 18.44
C MET A 303 -6.29 3.42 19.53
N ARG A 304 -7.55 3.62 19.13
CA ARG A 304 -8.70 3.56 20.03
C ARG A 304 -9.56 2.32 19.83
N CYS A 305 -9.47 1.39 20.77
CA CYS A 305 -10.15 0.09 20.72
C CYS A 305 -11.68 0.19 20.71
N GLY A 306 -12.25 1.25 21.29
CA GLY A 306 -13.70 1.37 21.43
C GLY A 306 -14.47 1.58 20.13
N ASP A 307 -13.85 2.18 19.11
CA ASP A 307 -14.49 2.56 17.85
C ASP A 307 -13.60 2.44 16.61
N GLY A 308 -12.38 1.89 16.73
CA GLY A 308 -11.47 1.72 15.60
C GLY A 308 -10.94 3.05 15.04
N ALA A 309 -10.89 4.08 15.89
CA ALA A 309 -10.35 5.40 15.57
C ALA A 309 -8.86 5.48 15.91
N PHE A 310 -8.23 6.57 15.47
CA PHE A 310 -6.89 6.97 15.90
C PHE A 310 -6.94 8.28 16.67
N TRP A 311 -5.87 8.57 17.41
CA TRP A 311 -5.57 9.88 17.97
C TRP A 311 -4.14 10.26 17.63
N SER A 312 -3.92 11.50 17.19
CA SER A 312 -2.58 12.07 17.01
C SER A 312 -2.43 13.36 17.82
N ALA A 313 -1.23 13.58 18.36
CA ALA A 313 -0.90 14.76 19.13
C ALA A 313 -1.06 16.03 18.27
N GLY A 314 -1.88 16.96 18.76
CA GLY A 314 -2.21 18.20 18.03
C GLY A 314 -3.54 18.15 17.27
N ASP A 315 -3.88 17.01 16.69
CA ASP A 315 -5.09 16.85 15.86
C ASP A 315 -6.29 16.25 16.60
N GLY A 316 -6.03 15.39 17.60
CA GLY A 316 -7.07 14.70 18.34
C GLY A 316 -7.57 13.43 17.63
N TYR A 317 -8.84 13.07 17.85
CA TYR A 317 -9.41 11.81 17.32
C TYR A 317 -9.86 11.92 15.87
N PHE A 318 -9.55 10.91 15.06
CA PHE A 318 -9.94 10.83 13.65
C PHE A 318 -10.20 9.41 13.16
N ALA A 319 -10.80 9.32 11.97
CA ALA A 319 -11.05 8.10 11.20
C ALA A 319 -11.62 6.91 12.02
N PRO A 320 -12.78 7.05 12.69
CA PRO A 320 -13.42 5.93 13.39
C PRO A 320 -13.85 4.83 12.42
N GLY A 321 -13.71 3.57 12.85
CA GLY A 321 -14.05 2.38 12.08
C GLY A 321 -13.03 2.02 11.01
N SER A 322 -11.81 2.53 11.09
CA SER A 322 -10.75 2.26 10.11
C SER A 322 -10.10 0.88 10.28
N TRP A 323 -10.27 0.25 11.45
CA TRP A 323 -9.73 -1.06 11.78
C TRP A 323 -10.63 -1.76 12.81
N ASN A 324 -10.47 -3.08 12.98
CA ASN A 324 -11.27 -3.89 13.90
C ASN A 324 -10.42 -4.58 14.97
N LEU A 325 -11.03 -4.82 16.13
CA LEU A 325 -10.46 -5.71 17.15
C LEU A 325 -10.58 -7.17 16.71
N GLY A 326 -9.61 -8.00 17.12
CA GLY A 326 -9.58 -9.42 16.82
C GLY A 326 -9.06 -9.76 15.43
N GLU A 327 -8.48 -8.78 14.73
CA GLU A 327 -7.87 -8.90 13.41
C GLU A 327 -6.44 -8.33 13.49
N TRP A 328 -5.51 -8.90 12.71
CA TRP A 328 -4.20 -8.28 12.50
C TRP A 328 -4.38 -7.09 11.57
N VAL A 329 -3.72 -5.98 11.87
CA VAL A 329 -3.78 -4.75 11.08
C VAL A 329 -2.40 -4.12 10.93
N ARG A 330 -2.09 -3.65 9.72
CA ARG A 330 -0.88 -2.90 9.40
C ARG A 330 -1.21 -1.42 9.48
N VAL A 331 -0.66 -0.75 10.48
CA VAL A 331 -0.81 0.70 10.67
C VAL A 331 0.47 1.37 10.22
N VAL A 332 0.34 2.32 9.29
CA VAL A 332 1.45 3.16 8.83
C VAL A 332 1.17 4.60 9.20
N GLU A 333 2.11 5.25 9.88
CA GLU A 333 2.13 6.70 10.03
C GLU A 333 3.35 7.27 9.33
N ARG A 334 3.11 8.15 8.37
CA ARG A 334 4.13 8.90 7.64
C ARG A 334 4.13 10.33 8.16
N VAL A 335 5.28 10.81 8.63
CA VAL A 335 5.40 12.13 9.25
C VAL A 335 6.43 12.99 8.52
N ASP A 336 6.01 14.19 8.13
CA ASP A 336 6.82 15.22 7.50
C ASP A 336 6.87 16.49 8.38
N PHE A 337 7.91 16.63 9.20
CA PHE A 337 8.13 17.82 10.04
C PHE A 337 8.53 19.07 9.26
N GLN A 338 9.09 18.94 8.04
CA GLN A 338 9.48 20.12 7.28
C GLN A 338 8.26 20.90 6.79
N ASN A 339 7.22 20.18 6.40
CA ASN A 339 5.96 20.73 5.94
C ASN A 339 4.87 20.77 7.02
N ASP A 340 5.14 20.20 8.20
CA ASP A 340 4.19 20.10 9.33
C ASP A 340 2.96 19.29 8.94
N THR A 341 3.18 18.10 8.37
CA THR A 341 2.14 17.22 7.84
C THR A 341 2.32 15.77 8.28
N SER A 342 1.23 15.02 8.43
CA SER A 342 1.23 13.57 8.68
C SER A 342 0.16 12.87 7.84
N ALA A 343 0.35 11.59 7.54
CA ALA A 343 -0.65 10.73 6.91
C ALA A 343 -0.70 9.38 7.60
N VAL A 344 -1.91 8.82 7.71
CA VAL A 344 -2.13 7.51 8.32
C VAL A 344 -2.76 6.58 7.31
N PHE A 345 -2.24 5.35 7.28
CA PHE A 345 -2.71 4.28 6.43
C PHE A 345 -3.03 3.05 7.27
N VAL A 346 -4.02 2.30 6.82
CA VAL A 346 -4.39 0.99 7.37
C VAL A 346 -4.43 0.00 6.22
N ASP A 347 -3.65 -1.08 6.33
CA ASP A 347 -3.57 -2.16 5.35
C ASP A 347 -3.30 -1.64 3.92
N GLY A 348 -2.36 -0.70 3.80
CA GLY A 348 -1.98 -0.03 2.54
C GLY A 348 -2.91 1.12 2.12
N VAL A 349 -4.04 1.32 2.79
CA VAL A 349 -5.04 2.33 2.42
C VAL A 349 -4.84 3.62 3.21
N LYS A 350 -4.68 4.75 2.51
CA LYS A 350 -4.66 6.08 3.14
C LYS A 350 -6.03 6.41 3.75
N ILE A 351 -6.11 6.47 5.07
CA ILE A 351 -7.34 6.83 5.80
C ILE A 351 -7.41 8.32 6.15
N MET A 352 -6.25 8.98 6.25
CA MET A 352 -6.11 10.43 6.43
C MET A 352 -4.84 10.91 5.73
N GLY A 353 -4.95 12.03 5.00
CA GLY A 353 -3.87 12.56 4.16
C GLY A 353 -3.06 13.69 4.77
N ASP A 354 -1.95 14.00 4.08
CA ASP A 354 -0.92 14.97 4.47
C ASP A 354 -1.46 16.41 4.59
N ASP A 355 -2.60 16.72 3.98
CA ASP A 355 -3.27 18.02 4.11
C ASP A 355 -4.27 18.11 5.28
N GLN A 356 -4.43 17.01 6.03
CA GLN A 356 -5.45 16.87 7.07
C GLN A 356 -4.89 16.73 8.48
N LEU A 357 -3.66 16.22 8.62
CA LEU A 357 -2.99 16.03 9.92
C LEU A 357 -1.69 16.82 9.97
N GLY A 358 -1.38 17.37 11.14
CA GLY A 358 -0.09 17.98 11.43
C GLY A 358 0.96 16.92 11.78
N ALA A 359 2.24 17.30 11.73
CA ALA A 359 3.28 16.44 12.27
C ALA A 359 3.17 16.47 13.82
N PRO A 360 3.12 15.31 14.53
CA PRO A 360 2.92 15.27 15.97
C PRO A 360 4.14 15.80 16.75
N ASP A 361 5.07 14.95 17.22
CA ASP A 361 6.32 15.39 17.86
C ASP A 361 7.55 14.74 17.22
N TRP A 362 8.68 15.45 17.27
CA TRP A 362 9.93 15.05 16.62
C TRP A 362 10.49 13.70 17.10
N LEU A 363 11.17 13.02 16.17
CA LEU A 363 12.08 11.92 16.48
C LEU A 363 13.54 12.37 16.43
N TYR A 364 14.39 11.60 17.11
CA TYR A 364 15.80 11.89 17.23
C TYR A 364 16.65 10.93 16.40
N ALA A 365 17.57 11.46 15.61
CA ALA A 365 18.38 10.68 14.67
C ALA A 365 19.66 10.13 15.34
N LEU A 366 20.48 9.44 14.54
CA LEU A 366 21.75 8.86 15.00
C LEU A 366 22.64 9.90 15.66
N GLY A 367 23.10 9.60 16.88
CA GLY A 367 24.01 10.46 17.65
C GLY A 367 23.33 11.55 18.47
N SER A 368 22.00 11.66 18.44
CA SER A 368 21.22 12.50 19.36
C SER A 368 21.38 12.07 20.83
N GLY A 369 21.49 10.75 21.07
CA GLY A 369 21.48 10.15 22.39
C GLY A 369 20.10 10.10 23.06
N SER A 370 19.04 10.43 22.32
CA SER A 370 17.65 10.40 22.79
C SER A 370 16.91 9.21 22.18
N PRO A 371 16.27 8.36 22.98
CA PRO A 371 15.47 7.24 22.47
C PRO A 371 14.07 7.69 22.07
N VAL A 372 13.38 6.76 21.39
CA VAL A 372 11.96 6.76 21.06
C VAL A 372 11.36 5.51 21.72
N TRP A 373 10.09 5.58 22.10
CA TRP A 373 9.41 4.51 22.83
C TRP A 373 8.27 3.95 21.98
N MET A 374 8.21 2.63 21.82
CA MET A 374 7.15 1.96 21.08
C MET A 374 6.22 1.21 22.02
N LEU A 375 4.93 1.19 21.68
CA LEU A 375 3.88 0.39 22.30
C LEU A 375 3.63 0.67 23.80
N SER A 376 4.08 1.81 24.31
CA SER A 376 4.00 2.20 25.72
C SER A 376 3.69 3.68 25.86
N ASP A 377 3.17 4.06 27.03
CA ASP A 377 2.88 5.46 27.37
C ASP A 377 3.38 5.83 28.79
N ASP A 378 3.16 7.05 29.27
CA ASP A 378 3.60 7.50 30.60
C ASP A 378 2.60 7.19 31.75
N GLY A 379 1.31 7.04 31.44
CA GLY A 379 0.22 7.00 32.42
C GLY A 379 -0.62 5.71 32.45
N PRO A 380 -1.17 5.30 33.62
CA PRO A 380 -2.13 4.20 33.72
C PRO A 380 -3.56 4.58 33.30
N ASP A 381 -3.79 5.78 32.73
CA ASP A 381 -5.10 6.42 32.63
C ASP A 381 -5.93 5.94 31.42
N SER A 382 -5.82 4.64 31.09
CA SER A 382 -6.42 3.92 29.96
C SER A 382 -5.78 4.14 28.58
N ASP A 383 -4.53 4.60 28.60
CA ASP A 383 -3.77 4.98 27.40
C ASP A 383 -3.07 3.80 26.71
N VAL A 384 -2.94 2.69 27.45
CA VAL A 384 -2.36 1.42 26.98
C VAL A 384 -3.28 0.25 27.28
N SER A 385 -3.25 -0.75 26.42
CA SER A 385 -3.99 -2.01 26.53
C SER A 385 -3.04 -3.19 26.32
N LEU A 386 -3.57 -4.41 26.12
CA LEU A 386 -2.76 -5.55 25.69
C LEU A 386 -2.53 -5.47 24.18
N VAL A 387 -1.32 -5.19 23.73
CA VAL A 387 -0.99 -5.22 22.30
C VAL A 387 -0.14 -6.43 21.99
N ARG A 388 -0.45 -7.11 20.89
CA ARG A 388 0.45 -8.06 20.24
C ARG A 388 0.95 -7.41 18.96
N CYS A 389 2.25 -7.46 18.72
CA CYS A 389 2.88 -6.85 17.56
C CYS A 389 3.75 -7.89 16.87
N GLY A 390 3.42 -8.18 15.61
CA GLY A 390 4.13 -9.16 14.78
C GLY A 390 5.36 -8.56 14.13
N ALA A 391 5.26 -7.28 13.73
CA ALA A 391 6.38 -6.55 13.17
C ALA A 391 6.31 -5.05 13.47
N ILE A 392 7.49 -4.43 13.60
CA ILE A 392 7.66 -2.97 13.64
C ILE A 392 8.72 -2.60 12.62
N ALA A 393 8.48 -1.58 11.81
CA ALA A 393 9.49 -0.99 10.96
C ALA A 393 9.59 0.53 11.11
N ILE A 394 10.80 1.04 10.90
CA ILE A 394 11.12 2.47 10.89
C ILE A 394 11.90 2.77 9.62
N VAL A 395 11.35 3.65 8.79
CA VAL A 395 11.93 4.08 7.51
C VAL A 395 12.42 5.51 7.64
N ASP A 396 13.64 5.81 7.18
CA ASP A 396 14.27 7.14 7.26
C ASP A 396 13.88 8.08 6.11
N GLY A 397 12.63 7.98 5.68
CA GLY A 397 12.06 8.79 4.63
C GLY A 397 10.53 8.75 4.62
N LEU A 398 9.98 9.50 3.67
CA LEU A 398 8.54 9.56 3.39
C LEU A 398 8.24 8.53 2.31
N MET A 399 7.74 7.35 2.71
CA MET A 399 7.27 6.38 1.74
C MET A 399 6.12 6.96 0.93
N GLY A 400 6.14 6.89 -0.39
CA GLY A 400 5.04 7.31 -1.25
C GLY A 400 3.77 6.51 -1.02
N ASP A 401 2.63 7.07 -1.44
CA ASP A 401 1.33 6.42 -1.27
C ASP A 401 1.28 5.05 -1.94
N ASP A 402 1.81 4.94 -3.17
CA ASP A 402 1.86 3.68 -3.92
C ASP A 402 2.79 2.67 -3.24
N ALA A 403 3.91 3.11 -2.67
CA ALA A 403 4.83 2.24 -1.94
C ALA A 403 4.19 1.69 -0.65
N ILE A 404 3.40 2.50 0.07
CA ILE A 404 2.64 2.05 1.23
C ILE A 404 1.49 1.13 0.81
N ALA A 405 0.80 1.44 -0.29
CA ALA A 405 -0.25 0.59 -0.82
C ALA A 405 0.27 -0.79 -1.22
N ALA A 406 1.46 -0.86 -1.81
CA ALA A 406 2.12 -2.12 -2.16
C ALA A 406 2.46 -3.00 -0.95
N LEU A 407 2.63 -2.41 0.25
CA LEU A 407 2.81 -3.21 1.48
C LEU A 407 1.54 -3.95 1.90
N GLY A 408 0.35 -3.51 1.48
CA GLY A 408 -0.92 -4.14 1.86
C GLY A 408 -1.14 -4.26 3.36
N GLY A 409 -1.81 -5.33 3.77
CA GLY A 409 -2.03 -5.71 5.17
C GLY A 409 -0.81 -6.40 5.81
N PRO A 410 -0.93 -6.86 7.07
CA PRO A 410 0.12 -7.64 7.72
C PRO A 410 0.44 -8.93 6.97
N ASP A 411 1.70 -9.35 7.00
CA ASP A 411 2.18 -10.63 6.49
C ASP A 411 2.93 -11.38 7.61
N ALA A 412 2.76 -12.71 7.70
CA ALA A 412 3.45 -13.53 8.71
C ALA A 412 4.99 -13.48 8.59
N ALA A 413 5.51 -13.18 7.40
CA ALA A 413 6.91 -13.02 7.09
C ALA A 413 7.46 -11.62 7.44
N GLY A 414 6.61 -10.61 7.71
CA GLY A 414 7.01 -9.26 8.14
C GLY A 414 6.47 -8.12 7.27
N ILE A 415 7.05 -6.93 7.42
CA ILE A 415 6.66 -5.69 6.73
C ILE A 415 7.32 -5.61 5.36
N PHE A 416 8.65 -5.62 5.33
CA PHE A 416 9.40 -5.71 4.09
C PHE A 416 9.62 -7.19 3.81
N VAL A 417 8.56 -7.87 3.38
CA VAL A 417 8.70 -9.23 2.87
C VAL A 417 9.73 -9.13 1.74
N ASP A 418 10.84 -9.85 1.89
CA ASP A 418 11.65 -10.16 0.72
C ASP A 418 10.73 -11.05 -0.10
N ASP A 419 9.88 -10.47 -0.95
CA ASP A 419 9.11 -11.24 -1.91
C ASP A 419 10.16 -12.08 -2.61
N PRO A 420 10.12 -13.40 -2.39
CA PRO A 420 11.23 -14.18 -2.84
C PRO A 420 11.14 -14.06 -4.38
N VAL A 421 12.24 -13.66 -5.00
CA VAL A 421 12.19 -13.10 -6.36
C VAL A 421 11.55 -14.11 -7.30
N GLU A 422 10.44 -13.72 -7.91
CA GLU A 422 9.74 -14.55 -8.88
C GLU A 422 10.56 -14.66 -10.15
N LEU A 423 11.21 -15.81 -10.29
CA LEU A 423 12.04 -16.11 -11.45
C LEU A 423 11.26 -16.98 -12.41
N PHE A 424 10.98 -16.45 -13.59
CA PHE A 424 10.28 -17.15 -14.67
C PHE A 424 10.86 -16.82 -16.05
N VAL A 425 10.34 -17.49 -17.07
CA VAL A 425 10.58 -17.15 -18.47
C VAL A 425 9.23 -16.75 -19.08
N ARG A 426 9.11 -15.50 -19.54
CA ARG A 426 7.89 -14.99 -20.18
C ARG A 426 7.54 -15.86 -21.37
N SER A 427 6.25 -16.16 -21.48
CA SER A 427 5.67 -17.11 -22.43
C SER A 427 5.96 -18.60 -22.20
N ASP A 428 6.61 -19.04 -21.12
CA ASP A 428 6.76 -20.47 -20.76
C ASP A 428 5.55 -20.98 -19.96
N ALA A 429 4.37 -20.89 -20.59
CA ALA A 429 3.08 -21.15 -19.94
C ALA A 429 2.89 -22.56 -19.38
N ASN A 430 3.76 -23.52 -19.74
CA ASN A 430 3.71 -24.89 -19.21
C ASN A 430 4.92 -25.29 -18.35
N GLY A 431 5.85 -24.36 -18.08
CA GLY A 431 7.05 -24.60 -17.27
C GLY A 431 8.01 -25.61 -17.90
N GLY A 432 8.01 -25.72 -19.23
CA GLY A 432 8.78 -26.70 -19.99
C GLY A 432 10.22 -26.27 -20.27
N GLY A 433 10.56 -25.00 -20.00
CA GLY A 433 11.85 -24.39 -20.29
C GLY A 433 12.09 -24.12 -21.78
N GLN A 434 11.10 -24.33 -22.64
CA GLN A 434 11.18 -24.11 -24.08
C GLN A 434 9.95 -23.36 -24.57
N ILE A 435 10.16 -22.18 -25.14
CA ILE A 435 9.10 -21.37 -25.71
C ILE A 435 8.70 -21.94 -27.08
N ASP A 436 7.57 -22.65 -27.14
CA ASP A 436 7.03 -23.25 -28.35
C ASP A 436 5.49 -23.22 -28.42
N ILE A 437 4.90 -23.99 -29.36
CA ILE A 437 3.45 -23.99 -29.57
C ILE A 437 2.67 -24.58 -28.39
N SER A 438 3.31 -25.41 -27.56
CA SER A 438 2.69 -26.01 -26.37
C SER A 438 2.37 -24.96 -25.30
N ASP A 439 3.11 -23.85 -25.25
CA ASP A 439 2.82 -22.72 -24.36
C ASP A 439 1.57 -21.96 -24.78
N ALA A 440 1.43 -21.66 -26.07
CA ALA A 440 0.18 -21.07 -26.59
C ALA A 440 -1.04 -21.97 -26.32
N VAL A 441 -0.86 -23.29 -26.33
CA VAL A 441 -1.90 -24.24 -25.91
C VAL A 441 -2.13 -24.21 -24.40
N GLY A 442 -1.08 -24.04 -23.60
CA GLY A 442 -1.14 -23.83 -22.15
C GLY A 442 -1.98 -22.61 -21.79
N MET A 443 -1.66 -21.44 -22.36
CA MET A 443 -2.40 -20.18 -22.19
C MET A 443 -3.90 -20.35 -22.50
N LEU A 444 -4.22 -20.94 -23.67
CA LEU A 444 -5.61 -21.19 -24.06
C LEU A 444 -6.30 -22.21 -23.14
N SER A 445 -5.56 -23.18 -22.61
CA SER A 445 -6.09 -24.18 -21.68
C SER A 445 -6.37 -23.58 -20.31
N TYR A 446 -5.54 -22.65 -19.84
CA TYR A 446 -5.82 -21.86 -18.64
C TYR A 446 -7.10 -21.02 -18.83
N GLN A 447 -7.16 -20.22 -19.90
CA GLN A 447 -8.28 -19.30 -20.14
C GLN A 447 -9.63 -20.01 -20.39
N PHE A 448 -9.64 -21.13 -21.13
CA PHE A 448 -10.89 -21.75 -21.60
C PHE A 448 -11.08 -23.20 -21.19
N GLY A 449 -10.02 -23.88 -20.77
CA GLY A 449 -9.98 -25.33 -20.52
C GLY A 449 -10.01 -25.72 -19.05
N GLY A 450 -9.88 -24.77 -18.12
CA GLY A 450 -9.69 -25.04 -16.69
C GLY A 450 -8.31 -25.65 -16.38
N GLY A 451 -7.32 -25.38 -17.22
CA GLY A 451 -5.92 -25.66 -16.91
C GLY A 451 -5.44 -24.80 -15.73
N SER A 452 -4.43 -25.28 -15.02
CA SER A 452 -3.73 -24.53 -13.99
C SER A 452 -2.31 -24.22 -14.45
N THR A 453 -1.75 -23.14 -13.95
CA THR A 453 -0.33 -22.79 -14.05
C THR A 453 0.18 -22.48 -12.64
N ASP A 454 1.47 -22.66 -12.44
CA ASP A 454 2.16 -22.25 -11.20
C ASP A 454 2.78 -20.84 -11.37
N CYS A 455 2.66 -20.25 -12.57
CA CYS A 455 3.16 -18.91 -12.88
C CYS A 455 2.20 -18.17 -13.82
N LEU A 456 1.58 -17.10 -13.33
CA LEU A 456 0.62 -16.29 -14.07
C LEU A 456 1.32 -15.31 -15.01
N ASP A 457 2.47 -14.75 -14.63
CA ASP A 457 3.27 -13.88 -15.49
C ASP A 457 3.80 -14.58 -16.74
N ALA A 458 4.06 -15.89 -16.64
CA ALA A 458 4.42 -16.67 -17.83
C ALA A 458 3.27 -16.77 -18.86
N LEU A 459 2.01 -16.53 -18.44
CA LEU A 459 0.84 -16.54 -19.33
C LEU A 459 0.60 -15.20 -20.01
N ASP A 460 1.02 -14.10 -19.41
CA ASP A 460 0.98 -12.77 -20.01
C ASP A 460 2.16 -12.61 -20.98
N ALA A 461 1.91 -12.94 -22.25
CA ALA A 461 2.97 -12.98 -23.25
C ALA A 461 3.33 -11.61 -23.79
N ASN A 462 2.39 -10.66 -23.72
CA ASN A 462 2.53 -9.32 -24.26
C ASN A 462 2.86 -8.27 -23.20
N ASP A 463 2.85 -8.65 -21.94
CA ASP A 463 3.22 -7.85 -20.77
C ASP A 463 2.28 -6.65 -20.57
N ASP A 464 0.97 -6.91 -20.62
CA ASP A 464 -0.06 -5.88 -20.47
C ASP A 464 -0.86 -5.93 -19.16
N GLY A 465 -0.47 -6.83 -18.26
CA GLY A 465 -1.04 -7.05 -16.94
C GLY A 465 -2.37 -7.80 -16.99
N SER A 466 -2.65 -8.54 -18.05
CA SER A 466 -3.95 -9.22 -18.26
C SER A 466 -3.84 -10.50 -19.08
N ILE A 467 -4.20 -11.63 -18.47
CA ILE A 467 -4.22 -12.92 -19.16
C ILE A 467 -5.49 -13.05 -20.04
N ASP A 468 -5.34 -12.84 -21.35
CA ASP A 468 -6.42 -12.93 -22.33
C ASP A 468 -6.01 -13.49 -23.71
N ILE A 469 -6.90 -13.45 -24.69
CA ILE A 469 -6.63 -14.07 -26.01
C ILE A 469 -5.49 -13.39 -26.77
N SER A 470 -5.10 -12.18 -26.37
CA SER A 470 -3.98 -11.44 -26.95
C SER A 470 -2.65 -12.15 -26.69
N ASP A 471 -2.48 -12.85 -25.56
CA ASP A 471 -1.24 -13.55 -25.20
C ASP A 471 -0.87 -14.69 -26.15
N PRO A 472 -1.73 -15.71 -26.36
CA PRO A 472 -1.42 -16.76 -27.32
C PRO A 472 -1.31 -16.20 -28.75
N VAL A 473 -2.00 -15.10 -29.08
CA VAL A 473 -1.85 -14.43 -30.38
C VAL A 473 -0.48 -13.77 -30.51
N TYR A 474 -0.01 -13.09 -29.46
CA TYR A 474 1.30 -12.45 -29.40
C TYR A 474 2.40 -13.49 -29.58
N LEU A 475 2.37 -14.56 -28.76
CA LEU A 475 3.35 -15.64 -28.81
C LEU A 475 3.38 -16.35 -30.19
N LEU A 476 2.22 -16.69 -30.76
CA LEU A 476 2.16 -17.33 -32.07
C LEU A 476 2.64 -16.40 -33.20
N THR A 477 2.43 -15.09 -33.04
CA THR A 477 2.93 -14.08 -34.00
C THR A 477 4.46 -14.01 -33.95
N PHE A 478 5.05 -14.04 -32.76
CA PHE A 478 6.49 -14.18 -32.58
C PHE A 478 7.03 -15.45 -33.22
N LEU A 479 6.49 -16.62 -32.86
CA LEU A 479 6.99 -17.94 -33.28
C LEU A 479 6.90 -18.17 -34.80
N PHE A 480 5.85 -17.69 -35.46
CA PHE A 480 5.55 -18.09 -36.85
C PHE A 480 5.47 -16.94 -37.86
N SER A 481 5.31 -15.70 -37.39
CA SER A 481 5.03 -14.55 -38.26
C SER A 481 6.07 -13.45 -38.17
N GLY A 482 7.13 -13.63 -37.36
CA GLY A 482 8.20 -12.63 -37.18
C GLY A 482 7.74 -11.42 -36.37
N GLY A 483 6.88 -11.62 -35.38
CA GLY A 483 6.50 -10.63 -34.38
C GLY A 483 7.68 -10.22 -33.49
N ALA A 484 7.43 -9.28 -32.58
CA ALA A 484 8.39 -8.90 -31.54
C ALA A 484 8.70 -10.10 -30.62
N GLU A 485 9.92 -10.15 -30.10
CA GLU A 485 10.27 -11.08 -29.02
C GLU A 485 9.44 -10.72 -27.77
N PRO A 486 9.01 -11.72 -26.96
CA PRO A 486 8.37 -11.45 -25.68
C PRO A 486 9.20 -10.47 -24.84
N PRO A 487 8.56 -9.53 -24.13
CA PRO A 487 9.22 -8.67 -23.15
C PRO A 487 10.01 -9.49 -22.14
N ALA A 488 10.98 -8.86 -21.48
CA ALA A 488 11.74 -9.53 -20.43
C ALA A 488 10.78 -9.98 -19.31
N PRO A 489 11.00 -11.14 -18.65
CA PRO A 489 12.17 -12.01 -18.76
C PRO A 489 12.08 -13.05 -19.90
N PHE A 490 12.78 -12.82 -21.02
CA PHE A 490 12.90 -13.73 -22.16
C PHE A 490 14.24 -13.52 -22.87
N PRO A 491 14.90 -14.57 -23.42
CA PRO A 491 14.60 -16.00 -23.30
C PRO A 491 15.23 -16.63 -22.05
N ALA A 492 15.87 -15.82 -21.21
CA ALA A 492 16.48 -16.25 -19.98
C ALA A 492 15.51 -16.05 -18.82
N CYS A 493 15.62 -16.94 -17.85
CA CYS A 493 14.99 -16.81 -16.54
C CYS A 493 15.39 -15.46 -15.91
N GLY A 494 14.40 -14.74 -15.38
CA GLY A 494 14.59 -13.44 -14.74
C GLY A 494 13.33 -13.02 -14.00
N GLU A 495 13.43 -11.86 -13.38
CA GLU A 495 12.34 -11.17 -12.67
C GLU A 495 11.41 -10.50 -13.68
N ASP A 496 10.16 -10.25 -13.30
CA ASP A 496 9.31 -9.34 -14.07
C ASP A 496 9.84 -7.90 -13.92
N PRO A 497 10.29 -7.23 -15.00
CA PRO A 497 10.70 -5.84 -14.92
C PRO A 497 9.51 -4.87 -14.77
N THR A 498 8.29 -5.37 -14.97
CA THR A 498 7.05 -4.61 -14.86
C THR A 498 6.26 -5.14 -13.68
N ALA A 499 5.77 -4.23 -12.83
CA ALA A 499 4.99 -4.59 -11.66
C ALA A 499 3.49 -4.62 -12.04
N ASP A 500 2.82 -5.73 -11.78
CA ASP A 500 1.37 -5.83 -11.88
C ASP A 500 0.78 -6.77 -10.79
N ALA A 501 -0.43 -7.29 -10.98
CA ALA A 501 -1.13 -8.12 -10.00
C ALA A 501 -1.06 -9.63 -10.30
N LEU A 502 -0.36 -10.02 -11.37
CA LEU A 502 -0.03 -11.39 -11.71
C LEU A 502 1.18 -11.84 -10.86
N ASP A 503 1.11 -13.14 -10.49
CA ASP A 503 1.84 -13.87 -9.45
C ASP A 503 2.46 -15.19 -9.99
N CYS A 504 3.65 -15.60 -9.56
CA CYS A 504 4.23 -16.94 -9.76
C CYS A 504 4.43 -17.70 -8.45
N VAL A 505 3.33 -18.31 -8.01
CA VAL A 505 3.12 -19.13 -6.81
C VAL A 505 4.27 -20.09 -6.39
N ASP A 506 5.13 -20.51 -7.32
CA ASP A 506 6.39 -21.22 -7.02
C ASP A 506 7.62 -20.45 -7.53
N GLN A 507 8.45 -20.02 -6.58
CA GLN A 507 9.79 -19.41 -6.63
C GLN A 507 10.83 -20.00 -7.61
N ALA A 508 10.49 -21.10 -8.28
CA ALA A 508 11.33 -21.80 -9.23
C ALA A 508 10.50 -22.36 -10.40
N ALA A 509 9.82 -21.47 -11.15
CA ALA A 509 9.35 -21.80 -12.50
C ALA A 509 10.51 -21.97 -13.50
N CYS A 510 11.76 -21.75 -13.05
CA CYS A 510 12.97 -21.94 -13.85
C CYS A 510 13.56 -23.37 -13.74
N PRO A 511 13.92 -24.01 -14.88
CA PRO A 511 14.40 -25.39 -14.94
C PRO A 511 15.83 -25.65 -14.42
#